data_AF-A0A1N7GTW5-F1
#
_entry.id   AF-A0A1N7GTW5-F1
#
_cell.length_a   1.000
_cell.length_b   1.000
_cell.length_c   1.000
_cell.angle_alpha   90.00
_cell.angle_beta   90.00
_cell.angle_gamma   90.00
#
_symmetry.space_group_name_H-M   'P 1'
#
loop_
_entity.id
_entity.type
_entity.pdbx_description
1 polymer ?
#
loop_
_entity_poly.entity_id
_entity_poly.type
_entity_poly.pdbx_seq_one_letter_code
_entity_poly.pdbx_strand_id
1 'polypeptide(L)'
;MFWDRVSTQVTPQIELFGLCGVTMDTGPGKPSTPDLPDYIVNPLESQSPERLEQVVEYAANLAAWKRAKRKHDLEQKRAEEEIDGQELEDLEDRGISIDPTDYEDVPASGAYITIKETKPDYHYYYWQWRDGKSWKNEYIGPVNPRED
;
A
#
# COMPACT_ATOMS: atom_id res chain seq x y z
N MET A 1 -27.10 4.95 -66.95
CA MET A 1 -26.37 3.72 -66.60
C MET A 1 -27.04 3.21 -65.32
N PHE A 2 -28.21 2.54 -65.31
CA PHE A 2 -28.64 1.29 -65.96
C PHE A 2 -27.63 0.16 -65.80
N TRP A 3 -27.92 -0.75 -64.85
CA TRP A 3 -27.85 -2.22 -64.82
C TRP A 3 -28.28 -2.62 -63.38
N ASP A 4 -29.56 -2.88 -63.09
CA ASP A 4 -30.28 -4.16 -63.15
C ASP A 4 -29.56 -5.41 -62.56
N ARG A 5 -30.20 -5.97 -61.52
CA ARG A 5 -30.53 -7.39 -61.22
C ARG A 5 -29.38 -8.41 -61.30
N VAL A 6 -29.15 -9.28 -60.32
CA VAL A 6 -29.88 -10.56 -60.14
C VAL A 6 -29.83 -11.03 -58.67
N SER A 7 -31.03 -11.31 -58.15
CA SER A 7 -31.28 -12.13 -56.96
C SER A 7 -30.77 -13.55 -57.16
N THR A 8 -30.00 -14.08 -56.20
CA THR A 8 -29.96 -15.53 -55.97
C THR A 8 -30.07 -15.76 -54.47
N GLN A 9 -31.27 -16.16 -54.06
CA GLN A 9 -31.49 -16.78 -52.76
C GLN A 9 -30.75 -18.12 -52.79
N VAL A 10 -29.86 -18.33 -51.83
CA VAL A 10 -29.32 -19.65 -51.53
C VAL A 10 -29.85 -20.03 -50.16
N THR A 11 -30.97 -20.75 -50.15
CA THR A 11 -31.40 -21.57 -49.03
C THR A 11 -30.68 -22.91 -49.13
N PRO A 12 -29.87 -23.31 -48.14
CA PRO A 12 -29.66 -24.72 -47.88
C PRO A 12 -30.78 -25.22 -46.97
N GLN A 13 -31.66 -26.02 -47.55
CA GLN A 13 -32.49 -26.99 -46.87
C GLN A 13 -31.61 -28.19 -46.52
N ILE A 14 -31.32 -28.45 -45.25
CA ILE A 14 -30.83 -29.73 -44.69
C ILE A 14 -31.21 -29.70 -43.18
N GLU A 15 -32.33 -30.31 -42.81
CA GLU A 15 -32.48 -31.66 -42.24
C GLU A 15 -32.81 -31.58 -40.73
N LEU A 16 -34.06 -31.94 -40.43
CA LEU A 16 -34.54 -32.33 -39.13
C LEU A 16 -33.76 -33.56 -38.64
N PHE A 17 -32.72 -33.34 -37.84
CA PHE A 17 -32.25 -34.35 -36.90
C PHE A 17 -32.60 -33.91 -35.49
N GLY A 18 -33.56 -34.62 -34.91
CA GLY A 18 -33.79 -34.57 -33.48
C GLY A 18 -32.55 -35.07 -32.76
N LEU A 19 -31.91 -34.18 -32.01
CA LEU A 19 -31.11 -34.54 -30.86
C LEU A 19 -31.52 -33.61 -29.73
N CYS A 20 -32.10 -34.21 -28.71
CA CYS A 20 -32.33 -33.64 -27.40
C CYS A 20 -30.96 -33.31 -26.79
N GLY A 21 -30.37 -32.19 -27.21
CA GLY A 21 -29.16 -31.63 -26.62
C GLY A 21 -29.59 -30.74 -25.47
N VAL A 22 -29.49 -31.27 -24.25
CA VAL A 22 -29.52 -30.49 -23.01
C VAL A 22 -28.66 -29.25 -23.21
N THR A 23 -29.27 -28.07 -23.27
CA THR A 23 -28.55 -26.82 -23.05
C THR A 23 -28.06 -26.90 -21.62
N MET A 24 -26.81 -27.33 -21.41
CA MET A 24 -26.16 -27.13 -20.12
C MET A 24 -26.04 -25.62 -19.97
N ASP A 25 -26.99 -25.05 -19.24
CA ASP A 25 -26.93 -23.70 -18.70
C ASP A 25 -25.61 -23.62 -17.93
N THR A 26 -24.59 -23.10 -18.61
CA THR A 26 -23.28 -22.88 -18.03
C THR A 26 -23.41 -21.56 -17.31
N GLY A 27 -24.02 -21.62 -16.12
CA GLY A 27 -24.11 -20.47 -15.23
C GLY A 27 -22.73 -19.84 -15.03
N PRO A 28 -22.67 -18.54 -14.70
CA PRO A 28 -21.40 -17.84 -14.56
C PRO A 28 -20.48 -18.60 -13.60
N GLY A 29 -19.26 -18.88 -14.06
CA GLY A 29 -18.26 -19.58 -13.27
C GLY A 29 -17.89 -18.79 -12.01
N LYS A 30 -17.65 -19.51 -10.91
CA LYS A 30 -17.24 -18.92 -9.64
C LYS A 30 -15.92 -18.14 -9.79
N PRO A 31 -15.79 -16.94 -9.19
CA PRO A 31 -14.54 -16.18 -9.22
C PRO A 31 -13.39 -16.93 -8.53
N SER A 32 -12.15 -16.58 -8.88
CA SER A 32 -10.95 -17.16 -8.28
C SER A 32 -10.81 -16.78 -6.81
N THR A 33 -10.45 -17.75 -5.97
CA THR A 33 -10.27 -17.56 -4.54
C THR A 33 -9.07 -16.64 -4.26
N PRO A 34 -9.22 -15.60 -3.42
CA PRO A 34 -8.12 -14.72 -3.04
C PRO A 34 -7.10 -15.45 -2.15
N ASP A 35 -5.87 -14.93 -2.09
CA ASP A 35 -4.82 -15.40 -1.16
C ASP A 35 -5.15 -14.97 0.27
N LEU A 36 -6.12 -15.65 0.87
CA LEU A 36 -6.60 -15.45 2.23
C LEU A 36 -6.79 -16.81 2.92
N PRO A 37 -6.64 -16.88 4.24
CA PRO A 37 -6.90 -18.11 4.98
C PRO A 37 -8.35 -18.60 4.79
N ASP A 38 -8.53 -19.92 4.78
CA ASP A 38 -9.84 -20.57 4.60
C ASP A 38 -10.89 -20.11 5.62
N TYR A 39 -10.47 -19.78 6.85
CA TYR A 39 -11.38 -19.29 7.89
C TYR A 39 -11.95 -17.89 7.59
N ILE A 40 -11.42 -17.17 6.60
CA ILE A 40 -11.97 -15.93 6.06
C ILE A 40 -12.77 -16.21 4.78
N VAL A 41 -12.22 -17.03 3.88
CA VAL A 41 -12.84 -17.33 2.58
C VAL A 41 -14.17 -18.06 2.76
N ASN A 42 -14.21 -19.15 3.53
CA ASN A 42 -15.40 -20.00 3.64
C ASN A 42 -16.63 -19.24 4.19
N PRO A 43 -16.50 -18.40 5.24
CA PRO A 43 -17.61 -17.56 5.66
C PRO A 43 -18.10 -16.58 4.61
N LEU A 44 -17.21 -15.99 3.79
CA LEU A 44 -17.60 -15.06 2.71
C LEU A 44 -18.40 -15.77 1.62
N GLU A 45 -17.94 -16.94 1.17
CA GLU A 45 -18.63 -17.73 0.14
C GLU A 45 -20.02 -18.21 0.57
N SER A 46 -20.25 -18.27 1.89
CA SER A 46 -21.54 -18.64 2.47
C SER A 46 -22.51 -17.46 2.64
N GLN A 47 -22.11 -16.22 2.32
CA GLN A 47 -22.96 -15.04 2.46
C GLN A 47 -23.88 -14.83 1.25
N SER A 48 -25.00 -14.14 1.49
CA SER A 48 -25.84 -13.64 0.40
C SER A 48 -25.13 -12.48 -0.34
N PRO A 49 -25.49 -12.19 -1.59
CA PRO A 49 -24.93 -11.07 -2.35
C PRO A 49 -25.01 -9.73 -1.59
N GLU A 50 -26.15 -9.44 -0.96
CA GLU A 50 -26.38 -8.17 -0.24
C GLU A 50 -25.46 -8.05 0.98
N ARG A 51 -25.16 -9.16 1.65
CA ARG A 51 -24.19 -9.17 2.76
C ARG A 51 -22.76 -9.00 2.25
N LEU A 52 -22.44 -9.57 1.09
CA LEU A 52 -21.12 -9.37 0.48
C LEU A 52 -20.89 -7.91 0.10
N GLU A 53 -21.91 -7.20 -0.38
CA GLU A 53 -21.84 -5.76 -0.66
C GLU A 53 -21.54 -4.95 0.62
N GLN A 54 -22.20 -5.27 1.74
CA GLN A 54 -21.91 -4.64 3.04
C GLN A 54 -20.48 -4.93 3.52
N VAL A 55 -19.98 -6.15 3.30
CA VAL A 55 -18.60 -6.52 3.63
C VAL A 55 -17.61 -5.73 2.79
N VAL A 56 -17.88 -5.54 1.50
CA VAL A 56 -17.03 -4.73 0.61
C VAL A 56 -16.93 -3.29 1.13
N GLU A 57 -18.06 -2.66 1.45
CA GLU A 57 -18.08 -1.29 1.98
C GLU A 57 -17.30 -1.21 3.30
N TYR A 58 -17.57 -2.11 4.24
CA TYR A 58 -16.88 -2.12 5.53
C TYR A 58 -15.37 -2.36 5.38
N ALA A 59 -14.96 -3.34 4.55
CA ALA A 59 -13.56 -3.65 4.33
C ALA A 59 -12.80 -2.48 3.70
N ALA A 60 -13.42 -1.77 2.75
CA ALA A 60 -12.84 -0.57 2.15
C ALA A 60 -12.65 0.55 3.19
N ASN A 61 -13.69 0.83 3.98
CA ASN A 61 -13.63 1.83 5.06
C ASN A 61 -12.58 1.47 6.12
N LEU A 62 -12.53 0.20 6.53
CA LEU A 62 -11.54 -0.30 7.48
C LEU A 62 -10.11 -0.17 6.94
N ALA A 63 -9.90 -0.47 5.66
CA ALA A 63 -8.59 -0.32 5.02
C ALA A 63 -8.17 1.15 4.93
N ALA A 64 -9.08 2.06 4.59
CA ALA A 64 -8.83 3.50 4.58
C ALA A 64 -8.47 4.01 5.99
N TRP A 65 -9.27 3.67 6.99
CA TRP A 65 -8.99 4.05 8.38
C TRP A 65 -7.65 3.49 8.88
N LYS A 66 -7.32 2.21 8.60
CA LYS A 66 -6.03 1.62 8.99
C LYS A 66 -4.82 2.30 8.31
N ARG A 67 -4.98 2.83 7.09
CA ARG A 67 -3.93 3.63 6.43
C ARG A 67 -3.78 5.00 7.08
N ALA A 68 -4.91 5.69 7.31
CA ALA A 68 -4.92 6.99 7.98
C ALA A 68 -4.34 6.90 9.40
N LYS A 69 -4.75 5.90 10.18
CA LYS A 69 -4.21 5.65 11.52
C LYS A 69 -2.70 5.44 11.49
N ARG A 70 -2.18 4.60 10.58
CA ARG A 70 -0.73 4.39 10.45
C ARG A 70 0.02 5.68 10.12
N LYS A 71 -0.53 6.52 9.25
CA LYS A 71 0.04 7.83 8.92
C LYS A 71 0.04 8.74 10.15
N HIS A 72 -1.08 8.84 10.85
CA HIS A 72 -1.20 9.64 12.07
C HIS A 72 -0.24 9.16 13.16
N ASP A 73 -0.17 7.85 13.42
CA ASP A 73 0.76 7.27 14.41
C ASP A 73 2.23 7.58 14.04
N LEU A 74 2.56 7.60 12.73
CA LEU A 74 3.90 7.96 12.25
C LEU A 74 4.20 9.45 12.45
N GLU A 75 3.25 10.32 12.12
CA GLU A 75 3.37 11.78 12.32
C GLU A 75 3.47 12.14 13.80
N GLN A 76 2.68 11.52 14.67
CA GLN A 76 2.77 11.70 16.11
C GLN A 76 4.12 11.25 16.65
N LYS A 77 4.58 10.07 16.24
CA LYS A 77 5.89 9.57 16.68
C LYS A 77 7.04 10.47 16.21
N ARG A 78 6.96 10.99 14.98
CA ARG A 78 7.91 12.00 14.49
C ARG A 78 7.84 13.25 15.36
N ALA A 79 6.67 13.80 15.62
CA ALA A 79 6.53 15.02 16.41
C ALA A 79 7.03 14.88 17.86
N GLU A 80 7.02 13.66 18.42
CA GLU A 80 7.54 13.37 19.76
C GLU A 80 9.06 13.20 19.78
N GLU A 81 9.65 12.60 18.74
CA GLU A 81 11.07 12.22 18.71
C GLU A 81 11.96 13.16 17.88
N GLU A 82 11.37 13.99 17.01
CA GLU A 82 12.09 14.95 16.18
C GLU A 82 12.73 16.02 17.06
N ILE A 83 13.98 16.32 16.75
CA ILE A 83 14.72 17.36 17.46
C ILE A 83 14.05 18.73 17.30
N ASP A 84 14.22 19.59 18.29
CA ASP A 84 13.67 20.94 18.23
C ASP A 84 14.53 21.89 17.38
N GLY A 85 14.09 23.15 17.27
CA GLY A 85 14.79 24.15 16.46
C GLY A 85 16.16 24.56 17.03
N GLN A 86 16.37 24.46 18.35
CA GLN A 86 17.67 24.78 18.96
C GLN A 86 18.67 23.67 18.68
N GLU A 87 18.24 22.41 18.79
CA GLU A 87 19.08 21.25 18.44
C GLU A 87 19.43 21.22 16.95
N LEU A 88 18.55 21.76 16.09
CA LEU A 88 18.81 21.91 14.67
C LEU A 88 19.84 23.02 14.39
N GLU A 89 19.71 24.17 15.04
CA GLU A 89 20.70 25.26 14.99
C GLU A 89 22.08 24.77 15.45
N ASP A 90 22.15 23.99 16.53
CA ASP A 90 23.40 23.39 17.03
C ASP A 90 24.09 22.51 15.98
N LEU A 91 23.34 21.74 15.19
CA LEU A 91 23.88 20.92 14.10
C LEU A 91 24.45 21.79 12.97
N GLU A 92 23.71 22.83 12.56
CA GLU A 92 24.13 23.76 11.52
C GLU A 92 25.40 24.54 11.92
N ASP A 93 25.46 25.03 13.15
CA ASP A 93 26.63 25.75 13.71
C ASP A 93 27.89 24.88 13.73
N ARG A 94 27.71 23.55 13.89
CA ARG A 94 28.78 22.56 13.81
C ARG A 94 29.16 22.19 12.37
N GLY A 95 28.49 22.76 11.38
CA GLY A 95 28.69 22.46 9.96
C GLY A 95 28.19 21.08 9.56
N ILE A 96 27.24 20.51 10.31
CA ILE A 96 26.63 19.22 10.00
C ILE A 96 25.39 19.46 9.15
N SER A 97 25.31 18.78 8.00
CA SER A 97 24.16 18.95 7.13
C SER A 97 22.88 18.39 7.75
N ILE A 98 21.82 19.19 7.65
CA ILE A 98 20.44 18.82 8.00
C ILE A 98 19.62 18.45 6.74
N ASP A 99 20.24 18.43 5.56
CA ASP A 99 19.60 17.97 4.33
C ASP A 99 19.79 16.45 4.20
N PRO A 100 18.71 15.64 4.16
CA PRO A 100 18.82 14.19 4.02
C PRO A 100 19.49 13.77 2.71
N THR A 101 19.51 14.62 1.68
CA THR A 101 20.14 14.31 0.39
C THR A 101 21.67 14.34 0.42
N ASP A 102 22.26 14.89 1.47
CA ASP A 102 23.71 14.84 1.71
C ASP A 102 24.17 13.50 2.32
N TYR A 103 23.23 12.57 2.56
CA TYR A 103 23.49 11.26 3.15
C TYR A 103 23.06 10.14 2.20
N GLU A 104 23.95 9.19 1.92
CA GLU A 104 23.77 8.15 0.89
C GLU A 104 22.53 7.26 1.11
N ASP A 105 22.30 6.82 2.35
CA ASP A 105 21.26 5.83 2.68
C ASP A 105 19.95 6.47 3.19
N VAL A 106 19.92 7.81 3.32
CA VAL A 106 18.77 8.54 3.87
C VAL A 106 17.82 8.92 2.74
N PRO A 107 16.52 8.58 2.83
CA PRO A 107 15.58 8.98 1.81
C PRO A 107 15.31 10.49 1.88
N ALA A 108 15.25 11.12 0.70
CA ALA A 108 14.95 12.55 0.56
C ALA A 108 13.59 12.98 1.16
N SER A 109 12.68 12.04 1.43
CA SER A 109 11.37 12.32 2.02
C SER A 109 11.05 11.39 3.18
N GLY A 110 10.47 11.95 4.24
CA GLY A 110 9.98 11.17 5.38
C GLY A 110 11.04 10.77 6.41
N ALA A 111 12.30 11.14 6.18
CA ALA A 111 13.33 11.12 7.22
C ALA A 111 13.21 12.35 8.13
N TYR A 112 13.57 12.18 9.41
CA TYR A 112 13.68 13.24 10.41
C TYR A 112 14.88 12.97 11.33
N ILE A 113 15.44 14.01 11.94
CA ILE A 113 16.55 13.87 12.88
C ILE A 113 15.97 13.66 14.29
N THR A 114 16.56 12.73 15.04
CA THR A 114 16.18 12.41 16.41
C THR A 114 17.42 12.21 17.28
N ILE A 115 17.25 12.33 18.59
CA ILE A 115 18.29 12.01 19.57
C ILE A 115 18.02 10.64 20.18
N LYS A 116 19.07 9.82 20.26
CA LYS A 116 19.04 8.54 20.97
C LYS A 116 20.05 8.52 22.08
N GLU A 117 19.59 8.11 23.25
CA GLU A 117 20.46 7.74 24.36
C GLU A 117 20.88 6.27 24.20
N THR A 118 22.19 6.02 24.09
CA THR A 118 22.71 4.64 23.99
C THR A 118 23.33 4.15 25.29
N LYS A 119 23.79 5.09 26.13
CA LYS A 119 24.31 4.89 27.49
C LYS A 119 23.95 6.14 28.31
N PRO A 120 23.89 6.02 29.65
CA PRO A 120 23.69 7.18 30.52
C PRO A 120 24.64 8.33 30.15
N ASP A 121 24.08 9.50 29.89
CA ASP A 121 24.76 10.74 29.47
C ASP A 121 25.35 10.74 28.04
N TYR A 122 25.15 9.69 27.24
CA TYR A 122 25.62 9.62 25.85
C TYR A 122 24.44 9.67 24.86
N HIS A 123 24.28 10.85 24.29
CA HIS A 123 23.24 11.17 23.32
C HIS A 123 23.86 11.37 21.95
N TYR A 124 23.18 10.87 20.91
CA TYR A 124 23.63 10.96 19.53
C TYR A 124 22.47 11.33 18.62
N TYR A 125 22.77 12.14 17.62
CA TYR A 125 21.87 12.47 16.53
C TYR A 125 21.84 11.33 15.51
N TYR A 126 20.63 11.02 15.05
CA TYR A 126 20.38 10.06 13.99
C TYR A 126 19.35 10.61 13.02
N TRP A 127 19.54 10.36 11.73
CA TRP A 127 18.42 10.30 10.81
C TRP A 127 17.56 9.09 11.13
N GLN A 128 16.25 9.22 11.06
CA GLN A 128 15.29 8.15 11.26
C GLN A 128 14.18 8.21 10.21
N TRP A 129 13.83 7.05 9.64
CA TRP A 129 12.74 6.94 8.67
C TRP A 129 12.10 5.55 8.69
N ARG A 130 10.95 5.43 8.01
CA ARG A 130 10.25 4.17 7.80
C ARG A 130 10.65 3.50 6.50
N ASP A 131 10.99 2.22 6.60
CA ASP A 131 11.17 1.31 5.48
C ASP A 131 10.23 0.11 5.66
N GLY A 132 9.12 0.13 4.92
CA GLY A 132 8.04 -0.85 5.06
C GLY A 132 7.48 -0.92 6.49
N LYS A 133 7.81 -2.00 7.20
CA LYS A 133 7.37 -2.26 8.59
C LYS A 133 8.44 -1.95 9.64
N SER A 134 9.67 -1.68 9.21
CA SER A 134 10.82 -1.50 10.10
C SER A 134 11.17 -0.02 10.23
N TRP A 135 11.88 0.32 11.32
CA TRP A 135 12.53 1.61 11.48
C TRP A 135 13.98 1.49 11.00
N LYS A 136 14.43 2.47 10.24
CA LYS A 136 15.82 2.61 9.81
C LYS A 136 16.42 3.85 10.47
N ASN A 137 17.73 3.83 10.65
CA ASN A 137 18.46 4.97 11.18
C ASN A 137 19.83 5.07 10.52
N GLU A 138 20.31 6.31 10.40
CA GLU A 138 21.67 6.63 9.96
C GLU A 138 22.30 7.54 11.01
N TYR A 139 23.54 7.26 11.39
CA TYR A 139 24.24 8.00 12.42
C TYR A 139 24.73 9.35 11.89
N ILE A 140 24.54 10.41 12.68
CA ILE A 140 25.04 11.75 12.34
C ILE A 140 26.26 12.09 13.21
N GLY A 141 26.10 12.08 14.54
CA GLY A 141 27.15 12.56 15.43
C GLY A 141 26.74 12.56 16.91
N PRO A 142 27.69 12.77 17.85
CA PRO A 142 27.35 12.96 19.25
C PRO A 142 26.66 14.32 19.47
N VAL A 143 25.73 14.37 20.42
CA VAL A 143 25.13 15.64 20.88
C VAL A 143 26.17 16.45 21.65
N ASN A 144 26.82 15.81 22.62
CA ASN A 144 27.92 16.39 23.39
C ASN A 144 29.24 15.71 22.99
N PRO A 145 29.97 16.21 21.97
CA PRO A 145 31.30 15.72 21.67
C PRO A 145 32.20 15.96 22.88
N ARG A 146 32.99 14.95 23.27
CA ARG A 146 34.05 15.17 24.26
C ARG A 146 35.16 15.94 23.60
N GLU A 147 35.70 16.94 24.29
CA GLU A 147 37.01 17.49 23.96
C GLU A 147 38.04 16.38 24.21
N ASP A 148 38.72 15.95 23.15
CA ASP A 148 39.85 15.01 23.21
C ASP A 148 41.16 15.73 23.61
#